data_AF-A0A9D2DYQ9-F1
#
_entry.id   AF-A0A9D2DYQ9-F1
#
_cell.length_a   1.000
_cell.length_b   1.000
_cell.length_c   1.000
_cell.angle_alpha   90.00
_cell.angle_beta   90.00
_cell.angle_gamma   90.00
#
_symmetry.space_group_name_H-M   'P 1'
#
loop_
_entity.id
_entity.type
_entity.pdbx_description
1 polymer ?
#
loop_
_entity_poly.entity_id
_entity_poly.type
_entity_poly.pdbx_seq_one_letter_code
_entity_poly.pdbx_strand_id
1 'polypeptide(L)'
;MNTQHYKRKRWYDKYPKIIKILELLQQYPESDREILLKNVIETANIIKKNRVEYELVSLGVEKVAGLYHSQNKNRWYDRSPSLTMAMNVLTAMNEEDFLNVVDTLFLILFHDEIKNI
;
A
#
# COMPACT_ATOMS: atom_id res chain seq x y z
N MET A 1 7.85 8.98 -22.69
CA MET A 1 6.86 8.50 -21.70
C MET A 1 6.33 9.71 -20.95
N ASN A 2 5.03 9.96 -21.04
CA ASN A 2 4.42 11.20 -20.56
C ASN A 2 4.08 11.04 -19.07
N THR A 3 5.01 11.41 -18.19
CA THR A 3 4.80 11.42 -16.74
C THR A 3 3.89 12.58 -16.38
N GLN A 4 2.59 12.43 -16.65
CA GLN A 4 1.61 13.38 -16.13
C GLN A 4 1.74 13.42 -14.62
N HIS A 5 1.93 14.62 -14.09
CA HIS A 5 1.79 14.93 -12.69
C HIS A 5 0.46 14.35 -12.18
N TYR A 6 0.51 13.18 -11.55
CA TYR A 6 -0.49 12.82 -10.56
C TYR A 6 -0.40 13.92 -9.51
N LYS A 7 -1.30 14.92 -9.58
CA LYS A 7 -1.61 15.77 -8.42
C LYS A 7 -1.73 14.80 -7.25
N ARG A 8 -0.83 14.88 -6.27
CA ARG A 8 -0.74 14.00 -5.11
C ARG A 8 -2.11 13.98 -4.43
N LYS A 9 -2.92 12.98 -4.75
CA LYS A 9 -4.34 12.88 -4.35
C LYS A 9 -4.53 11.78 -3.32
N ARG A 10 -3.62 10.80 -3.26
CA ARG A 10 -3.56 9.83 -2.19
C ARG A 10 -2.56 10.32 -1.14
N TRP A 11 -2.89 10.08 0.11
CA TRP A 11 -2.00 10.40 1.23
C TRP A 11 -0.61 9.75 1.10
N TYR A 12 -0.54 8.59 0.44
CA TYR A 12 0.69 7.84 0.24
C TYR A 12 1.48 8.22 -1.03
N ASP A 13 0.97 9.12 -1.87
CA ASP A 13 1.69 9.58 -3.09
C ASP A 13 2.99 10.33 -2.76
N LYS A 14 3.19 10.70 -1.49
CA LYS A 14 4.43 11.32 -1.01
C LYS A 14 5.56 10.31 -0.78
N TYR A 15 5.28 9.00 -0.78
CA TYR A 15 6.28 7.95 -0.57
C TYR A 15 6.63 7.26 -1.89
N PRO A 16 7.85 7.44 -2.43
CA PRO A 16 8.22 6.84 -3.71
C PRO A 16 8.19 5.31 -3.72
N LYS A 17 8.55 4.67 -2.59
CA LYS A 17 8.64 3.20 -2.50
C LYS A 17 7.29 2.51 -2.74
N ILE A 18 6.19 3.00 -2.16
CA ILE A 18 4.87 2.41 -2.39
C ILE A 18 4.39 2.60 -3.84
N ILE A 19 4.76 3.72 -4.47
CA ILE A 19 4.44 3.94 -5.90
C ILE A 19 5.15 2.86 -6.74
N LYS A 20 6.44 2.64 -6.52
CA LYS A 20 7.20 1.60 -7.22
C LYS A 20 6.70 0.19 -6.92
N ILE A 21 6.31 -0.11 -5.68
CA ILE A 21 5.65 -1.38 -5.32
C ILE A 21 4.38 -1.59 -6.15
N LEU A 22 3.52 -0.57 -6.26
CA LEU A 22 2.29 -0.66 -7.04
C LEU A 22 2.61 -0.87 -8.53
N GLU A 23 3.62 -0.21 -9.07
CA GLU A 23 4.08 -0.45 -10.46
C GLU A 23 4.60 -1.87 -10.68
N LEU A 24 5.31 -2.44 -9.71
CA LEU A 24 5.79 -3.83 -9.77
C LEU A 24 4.62 -4.82 -9.66
N LEU A 25 3.73 -4.64 -8.69
CA LEU A 25 2.54 -5.50 -8.52
C LEU A 25 1.62 -5.50 -9.75
N GLN A 26 1.62 -4.44 -10.54
CA GLN A 26 0.87 -4.39 -11.80
C GLN A 26 1.39 -5.40 -12.84
N GLN A 27 2.67 -5.77 -12.77
CA GLN A 27 3.33 -6.69 -13.70
C GLN A 27 3.20 -8.15 -13.26
N TYR A 28 2.92 -8.40 -11.98
CA TYR A 28 2.77 -9.75 -11.45
C TYR A 28 1.47 -10.41 -11.92
N PRO A 29 1.48 -11.75 -12.12
CA PRO A 29 0.25 -12.52 -12.27
C PRO A 29 -0.72 -12.28 -11.12
N GLU A 30 -2.02 -12.37 -11.42
CA GLU A 30 -3.06 -12.12 -10.41
C GLU A 30 -2.94 -13.06 -9.20
N SER A 31 -2.65 -14.35 -9.42
CA SER A 31 -2.43 -15.33 -8.34
C SER A 31 -1.34 -14.89 -7.36
N ASP A 32 -0.20 -14.45 -7.89
CA ASP A 32 0.98 -14.13 -7.08
C ASP A 32 0.76 -12.81 -6.35
N ARG A 33 0.12 -11.85 -7.02
CA ARG A 33 -0.31 -10.60 -6.41
C ARG A 33 -1.28 -10.84 -5.25
N GLU A 34 -2.27 -11.70 -5.40
CA GLU A 34 -3.23 -12.02 -4.33
C GLU A 34 -2.54 -12.65 -3.10
N ILE A 35 -1.58 -13.56 -3.31
CA ILE A 35 -0.78 -14.15 -2.23
C ILE A 35 0.01 -13.05 -1.48
N LEU A 36 0.70 -12.20 -2.23
CA LEU A 36 1.48 -11.10 -1.65
C LEU A 36 0.59 -10.17 -0.81
N LEU A 37 -0.57 -9.75 -1.35
CA LEU A 37 -1.49 -8.84 -0.67
C LEU A 37 -2.08 -9.44 0.59
N LYS A 38 -2.40 -10.73 0.58
CA LYS A 38 -2.83 -11.44 1.78
C LYS A 38 -1.77 -11.37 2.88
N ASN A 39 -0.50 -11.60 2.53
CA ASN A 39 0.62 -11.50 3.49
C ASN A 39 0.79 -10.08 4.03
N VAL A 40 0.58 -9.04 3.21
CA VAL A 40 0.57 -7.64 3.67
C VAL A 40 -0.52 -7.42 4.72
N ILE A 41 -1.75 -7.85 4.43
CA ILE A 41 -2.90 -7.68 5.32
C ILE A 41 -2.67 -8.44 6.64
N GLU A 42 -2.15 -9.65 6.59
CA GLU A 42 -1.85 -10.44 7.78
C GLU A 42 -0.75 -9.80 8.63
N THR A 43 0.35 -9.39 8.01
CA THR A 43 1.47 -8.70 8.71
C THR A 43 0.98 -7.43 9.38
N ALA A 44 0.19 -6.64 8.66
CA ALA A 44 -0.42 -5.43 9.18
C ALA A 44 -1.32 -5.68 10.40
N ASN A 45 -2.15 -6.72 10.34
CA ASN A 45 -3.03 -7.08 11.44
C ASN A 45 -2.24 -7.58 12.66
N ILE A 46 -1.14 -8.32 12.44
CA ILE A 46 -0.23 -8.76 13.51
C ILE A 46 0.41 -7.55 14.20
N ILE A 47 0.94 -6.59 13.43
CA ILE A 47 1.53 -5.36 13.98
C ILE A 47 0.48 -4.60 14.80
N LYS A 48 -0.71 -4.40 14.25
CA LYS A 48 -1.81 -3.73 14.93
C LYS A 48 -2.20 -4.43 16.25
N LYS A 49 -2.25 -5.77 16.25
CA LYS A 49 -2.60 -6.57 17.45
C LYS A 49 -1.53 -6.49 18.53
N ASN A 50 -0.26 -6.40 18.14
CA ASN A 50 0.88 -6.41 19.06
C ASN A 50 1.27 -5.01 19.57
N ARG A 51 0.59 -3.95 19.12
CA ARG A 51 0.71 -2.62 19.74
C ARG A 51 0.22 -2.68 21.17
N VAL A 52 1.15 -2.52 22.11
CA VAL A 52 0.89 -2.48 23.56
C VAL A 52 0.15 -1.19 23.95
N GLU A 53 0.23 -0.15 23.12
CA GLU A 53 -0.40 1.15 23.38
C GLU A 53 -1.70 1.33 22.58
N TYR A 54 -2.80 1.62 23.30
CA TYR A 54 -4.03 2.20 22.76
C TYR A 54 -3.82 3.69 22.40
N GLU A 55 -2.77 4.01 21.64
CA GLU A 55 -2.72 5.32 21.01
C GLU A 55 -3.92 5.40 20.06
N LEU A 56 -4.80 6.37 20.31
CA LEU A 56 -5.87 6.73 19.37
C LEU A 56 -5.21 7.26 18.09
N VAL A 57 -4.95 6.36 17.14
CA VAL A 57 -4.44 6.72 15.82
C VAL A 57 -5.54 7.48 15.08
N SER A 58 -5.47 8.81 15.14
CA SER A 58 -6.27 9.64 14.24
C SER A 58 -5.77 9.45 12.81
N LEU A 59 -6.69 9.19 11.88
CA LEU A 59 -6.35 9.08 10.46
C LEU A 59 -5.80 10.40 9.90
N GLY A 60 -6.19 11.54 10.49
CA GLY A 60 -5.86 12.85 9.94
C GLY A 60 -6.58 13.14 8.61
N VAL A 61 -6.60 14.42 8.24
CA VAL A 61 -7.36 14.91 7.07
C VAL A 61 -6.86 14.30 5.75
N GLU A 62 -5.54 14.12 5.60
CA GLU A 62 -4.94 13.58 4.38
C GLU A 62 -5.44 12.16 4.05
N LYS A 63 -5.48 11.28 5.05
CA LYS A 63 -5.89 9.89 4.86
C LYS A 63 -7.39 9.78 4.60
N VAL A 64 -8.20 10.57 5.30
CA VAL A 64 -9.66 10.66 5.07
C VAL A 64 -9.95 11.14 3.64
N ALA A 65 -9.27 12.20 3.18
CA ALA A 65 -9.39 12.67 1.79
C ALA A 65 -8.95 11.59 0.79
N GLY A 66 -7.88 10.86 1.10
CA GLY A 66 -7.39 9.73 0.30
C GLY A 66 -8.42 8.61 0.14
N LEU A 67 -9.13 8.25 1.22
CA LEU A 67 -10.23 7.28 1.24
C LEU A 67 -11.45 7.77 0.45
N TYR A 68 -11.83 9.04 0.60
CA TYR A 68 -12.92 9.62 -0.19
C TYR A 68 -12.61 9.55 -1.69
N HIS A 69 -11.40 9.94 -2.08
CA HIS A 69 -10.99 9.86 -3.48
C HIS A 69 -10.91 8.42 -4.00
N SER A 70 -10.82 7.38 -3.17
CA SER A 70 -10.64 5.99 -3.65
C SER A 70 -11.94 5.41 -4.19
N GLN A 71 -13.07 5.94 -3.73
CA GLN A 71 -14.39 5.63 -4.24
C GLN A 71 -14.57 5.96 -5.73
N ASN A 72 -13.78 6.91 -6.26
CA ASN A 72 -13.83 7.30 -7.67
C ASN A 72 -13.18 6.27 -8.62
N LYS A 73 -12.50 5.25 -8.10
CA LYS A 73 -11.92 4.13 -8.86
C LYS A 73 -11.06 4.51 -10.08
N ASN A 74 -10.24 5.55 -9.93
CA ASN A 74 -9.45 6.12 -11.01
C ASN A 74 -8.09 5.44 -11.21
N ARG A 75 -7.58 4.71 -10.21
CA ARG A 75 -6.31 3.97 -10.31
C ARG A 75 -6.57 2.54 -10.76
N TRP A 76 -5.59 1.95 -11.44
CA TRP A 76 -5.69 0.59 -11.99
C TRP A 76 -6.05 -0.44 -10.89
N TYR A 77 -5.56 -0.23 -9.67
CA TYR A 77 -5.78 -1.09 -8.53
C TYR A 77 -7.02 -0.77 -7.71
N ASP A 78 -7.69 0.37 -7.93
CA ASP A 78 -8.90 0.72 -7.16
C ASP A 78 -10.08 -0.22 -7.47
N ARG A 79 -9.98 -1.04 -8.53
CA ARG A 79 -10.98 -2.07 -8.89
C ARG A 79 -10.65 -3.45 -8.33
N SER A 80 -9.45 -3.67 -7.81
CA SER A 80 -9.08 -4.91 -7.13
C SER A 80 -9.54 -4.83 -5.67
N PRO A 81 -10.44 -5.72 -5.22
CA PRO A 81 -10.88 -5.75 -3.84
C PRO A 81 -9.73 -5.96 -2.86
N SER A 82 -8.80 -6.86 -3.19
CA SER A 82 -7.65 -7.20 -2.35
C SER A 82 -6.64 -6.06 -2.23
N LEU A 83 -6.34 -5.37 -3.33
CA LEU A 83 -5.48 -4.16 -3.28
C LEU A 83 -6.15 -3.05 -2.48
N THR A 84 -7.44 -2.84 -2.69
CA THR A 84 -8.20 -1.84 -1.93
C THR A 84 -8.17 -2.16 -0.43
N MET A 85 -8.37 -3.43 -0.06
CA MET A 85 -8.30 -3.87 1.33
C MET A 85 -6.91 -3.67 1.92
N ALA A 86 -5.85 -4.06 1.20
CA ALA A 86 -4.47 -3.85 1.63
C ALA A 86 -4.19 -2.35 1.86
N MET A 87 -4.58 -1.48 0.93
CA MET A 87 -4.40 -0.03 1.10
C MET A 87 -5.19 0.55 2.26
N ASN A 88 -6.40 0.05 2.53
CA ASN A 88 -7.20 0.50 3.68
C ASN A 88 -6.53 0.12 5.01
N VAL A 89 -6.00 -1.11 5.09
CA VAL A 89 -5.27 -1.58 6.27
C VAL A 89 -4.00 -0.75 6.50
N LEU A 90 -3.22 -0.50 5.45
CA LEU A 90 -2.05 0.37 5.50
C LEU A 90 -2.40 1.82 5.88
N THR A 91 -3.56 2.32 5.44
CA THR A 91 -4.05 3.65 5.80
C THR A 91 -4.31 3.76 7.30
N ALA A 92 -4.80 2.71 7.95
CA ALA A 92 -5.10 2.70 9.38
C ALA A 92 -3.87 2.61 10.29
N MET A 93 -2.66 2.42 9.75
CA MET A 93 -1.41 2.37 10.51
C MET A 93 -0.92 3.76 10.89
N ASN A 94 -0.06 3.86 11.91
CA ASN A 94 0.78 5.04 12.06
C ASN A 94 1.83 5.10 10.93
N GLU A 95 2.56 6.20 10.82
CA GLU A 95 3.53 6.38 9.74
C GLU A 95 4.71 5.41 9.83
N GLU A 96 5.20 5.12 11.03
CA GLU A 96 6.31 4.20 11.27
C GLU A 96 6.01 2.77 10.82
N ASP A 97 4.90 2.19 11.28
CA ASP A 97 4.48 0.84 10.89
C ASP A 97 4.25 0.75 9.37
N PHE A 98 3.61 1.77 8.80
CA PHE A 98 3.40 1.86 7.37
C PHE A 98 4.73 1.80 6.61
N LEU A 99 5.72 2.61 7.01
CA LEU A 99 7.03 2.63 6.38
C LEU A 99 7.75 1.29 6.54
N ASN A 100 7.68 0.65 7.71
CA ASN A 100 8.29 -0.67 7.95
C ASN A 100 7.70 -1.75 7.04
N VAL A 101 6.38 -1.78 6.88
CA VAL A 101 5.70 -2.73 5.97
C VAL A 101 6.07 -2.43 4.52
N VAL A 102 6.04 -1.17 4.10
CA VAL A 102 6.42 -0.74 2.75
C VAL A 102 7.86 -1.12 2.42
N ASP A 103 8.79 -0.88 3.33
CA ASP A 103 10.20 -1.21 3.14
C ASP A 103 10.42 -2.72 3.00
N THR A 104 9.72 -3.50 3.83
CA THR A 104 9.76 -4.97 3.74
C THR A 104 9.22 -5.48 2.41
N LEU A 105 8.07 -4.97 1.96
CA LEU A 105 7.50 -5.31 0.65
C LEU A 105 8.44 -4.92 -0.50
N PHE A 106 9.03 -3.73 -0.42
CA PHE A 106 9.94 -3.25 -1.44
C PHE A 106 11.13 -4.19 -1.59
N LEU A 107 11.72 -4.63 -0.47
CA LEU A 107 12.83 -5.58 -0.48
C LEU A 107 12.46 -6.92 -1.10
N ILE A 108 11.28 -7.47 -0.76
CA ILE A 108 10.80 -8.76 -1.32
C ILE A 108 10.65 -8.64 -2.85
N LEU A 109 9.90 -7.63 -3.30
CA LEU A 109 9.60 -7.45 -4.72
C LEU A 109 10.83 -7.09 -5.56
N PHE A 110 11.72 -6.26 -5.01
CA PHE A 110 12.94 -5.87 -5.72
C PHE A 110 13.95 -7.02 -5.79
N HIS A 111 14.01 -7.87 -4.76
CA HIS A 111 14.86 -9.06 -4.80
C HIS A 111 14.35 -10.10 -5.81
N ASP A 112 13.04 -10.22 -5.98
CA ASP A 112 12.44 -11.08 -7.00
C ASP A 112 12.60 -10.50 -8.41
N GLU A 113 12.53 -9.18 -8.59
CA GLU A 113 12.83 -8.51 -9.87
C GLU A 113 14.25 -8.84 -10.35
N ILE A 114 15.25 -8.79 -9.46
CA ILE A 114 16.66 -9.13 -9.78
C ILE A 114 16.84 -10.60 -10.17
N LYS A 115 16.09 -11.53 -9.56
CA LYS A 115 16.21 -12.98 -9.85
C LYS A 115 15.62 -13.39 -11.19
N ASN A 116 14.74 -12.56 -11.76
CA ASN A 116 14.04 -12.83 -13.01
C ASN A 116 14.67 -12.13 -14.24
N ILE A 117 15.83 -11.49 -14.05
CA ILE A 117 16.70 -10.91 -15.10
C ILE A 117 17.87 -11.86 -15.34
#